data_AF-A0A101R2L6-F1
#
_entry.id   AF-A0A101R2L6-F1
#
_cell.length_a   1.000
_cell.length_b   1.000
_cell.length_c   1.000
_cell.angle_alpha   90.00
_cell.angle_beta   90.00
_cell.angle_gamma   90.00
#
_symmetry.space_group_name_H-M   'P 1'
#
loop_
_entity.id
_entity.type
_entity.pdbx_description
1 polymer ?
#
loop_
_entity_poly.entity_id
_entity_poly.type
_entity_poly.pdbx_seq_one_letter_code
_entity_poly.pdbx_strand_id
1 'polypeptide(L)'
;MPPDPRRLRVILAHLDEEIADNETVATYLRLQREAVLAALGRAERPQQQQRPGHKVKGAGPLPAFTPPPARAGYIVQQKRTTHGPEPAFIHLADCTMFEGTPHPIRADEVRAALTDPTITACTFCRPDTELGIDLA
;
A
#
# COMPACT_ATOMS: atom_id res chain seq x y z
N MET A 1 2.48 -31.31 -52.26
CA MET A 1 1.32 -30.48 -52.65
C MET A 1 1.58 -29.05 -52.20
N PRO A 2 1.24 -28.03 -53.01
CA PRO A 2 1.19 -26.66 -52.54
C PRO A 2 0.17 -26.55 -51.39
N PRO A 3 0.40 -25.71 -50.37
CA PRO A 3 -0.56 -25.52 -49.29
C PRO A 3 -1.84 -24.88 -49.82
N ASP A 4 -2.99 -25.36 -49.34
CA ASP A 4 -4.31 -24.84 -49.75
C ASP A 4 -4.50 -23.39 -49.27
N PRO A 5 -4.63 -22.41 -50.19
CA PRO A 5 -4.75 -21.01 -49.84
C PRO A 5 -6.03 -20.70 -49.06
N ARG A 6 -7.10 -21.48 -49.20
CA ARG A 6 -8.32 -21.26 -48.39
C ARG A 6 -8.08 -21.59 -46.94
N ARG A 7 -7.48 -22.75 -46.66
CA ARG A 7 -7.11 -23.17 -45.31
C ARG A 7 -6.16 -22.18 -44.64
N LEU A 8 -5.17 -21.66 -45.38
CA LEU A 8 -4.24 -20.66 -44.83
C LEU A 8 -4.94 -19.36 -44.42
N ARG A 9 -5.94 -18.89 -45.16
CA ARG A 9 -6.70 -17.69 -44.78
C ARG A 9 -7.52 -17.87 -43.51
N VAL A 10 -8.11 -19.05 -43.31
CA VAL A 10 -8.86 -19.35 -42.07
C VAL A 10 -7.93 -19.38 -40.87
N ILE A 11 -6.76 -20.03 -41.02
CA ILE A 11 -5.74 -20.04 -39.97
C ILE A 11 -5.29 -18.62 -39.64
N LEU A 12 -5.04 -17.79 -40.66
CA LEU A 12 -4.62 -16.41 -40.44
C LEU A 12 -5.69 -15.60 -39.68
N ALA A 13 -6.95 -15.69 -40.07
CA ALA A 13 -8.03 -14.98 -39.39
C ALA A 13 -8.17 -15.38 -37.91
N HIS A 14 -8.02 -16.68 -37.60
CA HIS A 14 -8.01 -17.16 -36.23
C HIS A 14 -6.80 -16.65 -35.44
N LEU A 15 -5.61 -16.61 -36.05
CA LEU A 15 -4.42 -16.05 -35.40
C LEU A 15 -4.57 -14.55 -35.13
N ASP A 16 -5.17 -13.79 -36.05
CA ASP A 16 -5.44 -12.36 -35.86
C ASP A 16 -6.42 -12.14 -34.68
N GLU A 17 -7.44 -12.98 -34.55
CA GLU A 17 -8.38 -12.95 -33.42
C GLU A 17 -7.68 -13.29 -32.09
N GLU A 18 -6.89 -14.36 -32.05
CA GLU A 18 -6.10 -14.72 -30.86
C GLU A 18 -5.11 -13.63 -30.46
N ILE A 19 -4.47 -12.97 -31.43
CA ILE A 19 -3.57 -11.84 -31.17
C ILE A 19 -4.34 -10.67 -30.55
N ALA A 20 -5.52 -10.33 -31.10
CA ALA A 20 -6.35 -9.25 -30.59
C ALA A 20 -6.84 -9.53 -29.16
N ASP A 21 -7.30 -10.75 -28.88
CA ASP A 21 -7.77 -11.16 -27.55
C ASP A 21 -6.66 -11.07 -26.50
N ASN A 22 -5.43 -11.45 -26.89
CA ASN A 22 -4.27 -11.40 -26.00
C ASN A 22 -3.64 -10.00 -25.89
N GLU A 23 -4.02 -9.03 -26.73
CA GLU A 23 -3.47 -7.67 -26.69
C GLU A 23 -3.83 -6.96 -25.37
N THR A 24 -5.01 -7.24 -24.81
CA THR A 24 -5.42 -6.71 -23.49
C THR A 24 -4.52 -7.24 -22.38
N VAL A 25 -4.24 -8.55 -22.36
CA VAL A 25 -3.34 -9.16 -21.37
C VAL A 25 -1.91 -8.62 -21.53
N ALA A 26 -1.43 -8.51 -22.77
CA ALA A 26 -0.12 -7.94 -23.06
C ALA A 26 0.00 -6.48 -22.58
N THR A 27 -1.05 -5.69 -22.75
CA THR A 27 -1.13 -4.29 -22.28
C THR A 27 -1.07 -4.23 -20.76
N TYR A 28 -1.88 -5.04 -20.08
CA TYR A 28 -1.89 -5.10 -18.62
C TYR A 28 -0.53 -5.47 -18.03
N LEU A 29 0.12 -6.50 -18.58
CA LEU A 29 1.44 -6.94 -18.13
C LEU A 29 2.52 -5.87 -18.38
N ARG A 30 2.43 -5.09 -19.47
CA ARG A 30 3.35 -3.95 -19.70
C ARG A 30 3.21 -2.89 -18.61
N LEU A 31 1.97 -2.50 -18.29
CA LEU A 31 1.70 -1.53 -17.21
C LEU A 31 2.22 -2.03 -15.86
N GLN A 32 1.96 -3.29 -15.52
CA GLN A 32 2.49 -3.90 -14.31
C GLN A 32 4.02 -3.90 -14.27
N ARG A 33 4.66 -4.27 -15.39
CA ARG A 33 6.12 -4.27 -15.50
C ARG A 33 6.70 -2.87 -15.28
N GLU A 34 6.10 -1.84 -15.84
CA GLU A 34 6.53 -0.45 -15.65
C GLU A 34 6.39 -0.03 -14.18
N ALA A 35 5.27 -0.36 -13.53
CA ALA A 35 5.07 -0.08 -12.12
C ALA A 35 6.12 -0.77 -11.23
N VAL A 36 6.45 -2.03 -11.52
CA VAL A 36 7.49 -2.80 -10.82
C VAL A 36 8.86 -2.17 -11.04
N LEU A 37 9.22 -1.80 -12.26
CA LEU A 37 10.49 -1.14 -12.55
C LEU A 37 10.61 0.21 -11.82
N ALA A 38 9.53 0.99 -11.76
CA ALA A 38 9.51 2.23 -11.01
C ALA A 38 9.70 2.00 -9.50
N ALA A 39 9.08 0.94 -8.95
CA ALA A 39 9.24 0.55 -7.55
C ALA A 39 10.67 0.09 -7.25
N LEU A 40 11.27 -0.71 -8.13
CA LEU A 40 12.67 -1.13 -8.02
C LEU A 40 13.60 0.08 -8.02
N GLY A 41 13.42 1.03 -8.95
CA GLY A 41 14.22 2.25 -8.99
C GLY A 41 14.09 3.13 -7.72
N ARG A 42 12.94 3.09 -7.03
CA ARG A 42 12.78 3.75 -5.72
C ARG A 42 13.49 2.99 -4.59
N ALA A 43 13.43 1.66 -4.62
CA ALA A 43 14.05 0.80 -3.60
C ALA A 43 15.58 0.75 -3.72
N GLU A 44 16.11 0.78 -4.96
CA GLU A 44 17.55 0.74 -5.24
C GLU A 44 18.25 2.08 -5.00
N ARG A 45 17.51 3.20 -4.99
CA ARG A 45 18.07 4.48 -4.59
C ARG A 45 18.45 4.41 -3.10
N PRO A 46 19.73 4.61 -2.73
CA PRO A 46 20.14 4.64 -1.33
C PRO A 46 19.29 5.67 -0.57
N GLN A 47 18.92 5.37 0.68
CA GLN A 47 18.21 6.22 1.66
C GLN A 47 18.86 7.61 1.94
N GLN A 48 19.76 8.10 1.09
CA GLN A 48 20.55 9.33 1.26
C GLN A 48 19.74 10.63 1.29
N GLN A 49 18.45 10.63 0.99
CA GLN A 49 17.61 11.83 1.10
C GLN A 49 16.79 11.94 2.40
N GLN A 50 16.87 10.96 3.32
CA GLN A 50 16.15 11.01 4.61
C GLN A 50 17.08 11.14 5.83
N ARG A 51 18.09 12.01 5.75
CA ARG A 51 18.68 12.58 6.96
C ARG A 51 18.78 14.10 6.83
N PRO A 52 17.84 14.89 7.41
CA PRO A 52 18.20 16.22 7.84
C PRO A 52 19.13 16.05 9.05
N GLY A 53 20.41 15.88 8.76
CA GLY A 53 21.46 16.10 9.76
C GLY A 53 21.52 17.59 10.04
N HIS A 54 20.83 18.08 11.06
CA HIS A 54 21.18 19.35 11.66
C HIS A 54 21.67 19.13 13.09
N LYS A 55 23.00 19.18 13.25
CA LYS A 55 23.62 19.38 14.56
C LYS A 55 23.17 20.74 15.11
N VAL A 56 22.83 20.72 16.39
CA VAL A 56 22.43 21.83 17.26
C VAL A 56 23.58 22.82 17.47
N LYS A 57 23.35 24.13 17.29
CA LYS A 57 23.89 25.20 18.17
C LYS A 57 23.27 26.56 17.84
N GLY A 58 22.39 27.05 18.69
CA GLY A 58 21.78 28.37 18.56
C GLY A 58 20.58 28.51 19.49
N ALA A 59 20.85 28.94 20.72
CA ALA A 59 19.83 29.28 21.70
C ALA A 59 19.04 30.50 21.22
N GLY A 60 17.72 30.34 21.10
CA GLY A 60 16.75 31.42 20.96
C GLY A 60 15.34 30.85 21.20
N PRO A 61 14.51 31.43 22.07
CA PRO A 61 13.17 30.91 22.31
C PRO A 61 12.30 31.27 21.11
N LEU A 62 12.14 30.32 20.19
CA LEU A 62 11.12 30.40 19.16
C LEU A 62 9.78 29.91 19.72
N PRO A 63 8.65 30.51 19.32
CA PRO A 63 7.34 30.14 19.83
C PRO A 63 7.08 28.67 19.54
N ALA A 64 6.64 27.95 20.57
CA ALA A 64 6.25 26.56 20.46
C ALA A 64 5.17 26.44 19.39
N PHE A 65 5.51 25.82 18.26
CA PHE A 65 4.50 25.22 17.40
C PHE A 65 3.79 24.17 18.24
N THR A 66 2.62 24.54 18.74
CA THR A 66 1.68 23.59 19.32
C THR A 66 1.31 22.65 18.19
N PRO A 67 1.69 21.35 18.22
CA PRO A 67 1.08 20.41 17.30
C PRO A 67 -0.44 20.53 17.50
N PRO A 68 -1.25 20.48 16.43
CA PRO A 68 -2.70 20.41 16.61
C PRO A 68 -2.97 19.27 17.59
N PRO A 69 -3.91 19.42 18.54
CA PRO A 69 -4.22 18.33 19.45
C PRO A 69 -4.53 17.11 18.58
N ALA A 70 -3.71 16.07 18.70
CA ALA A 70 -3.95 14.79 18.07
C ALA A 70 -5.24 14.25 18.70
N ARG A 71 -6.36 14.62 18.10
CA ARG A 71 -7.70 14.22 18.56
C ARG A 71 -8.08 12.82 18.11
N ALA A 72 -7.18 12.10 17.44
CA ALA A 72 -7.33 10.69 17.15
C ALA A 72 -6.13 9.96 17.75
N GLY A 73 -6.29 9.40 18.95
CA GLY A 73 -5.46 8.27 19.34
C GLY A 73 -5.80 7.10 18.40
N TYR A 74 -4.86 6.20 18.13
CA TYR A 74 -5.14 4.98 17.36
C TYR A 74 -4.85 3.80 18.27
N ILE A 75 -5.59 2.70 18.12
CA ILE A 75 -5.42 1.50 18.92
C ILE A 75 -5.28 0.27 18.03
N VAL A 76 -4.33 -0.60 18.35
CA VAL A 76 -4.17 -1.89 17.66
C VAL A 76 -4.85 -2.99 18.46
N GLN A 77 -5.63 -3.79 17.75
CA GLN A 77 -6.20 -5.03 18.22
C GLN A 77 -5.35 -6.19 17.67
N GLN A 78 -4.49 -6.75 18.53
CA GLN A 78 -3.77 -7.97 18.22
C GLN A 78 -4.54 -9.17 18.76
N LYS A 79 -5.19 -9.92 17.87
CA LYS A 79 -5.82 -11.18 18.25
C LYS A 79 -4.76 -12.27 18.29
N ARG A 80 -4.16 -12.49 19.46
CA ARG A 80 -3.22 -13.61 19.67
C ARG A 80 -4.02 -14.91 19.72
N THR A 81 -3.96 -15.71 18.65
CA THR A 81 -4.40 -17.11 18.67
C THR A 81 -3.16 -18.02 18.68
N THR A 82 -3.30 -19.21 19.26
CA THR A 82 -2.23 -20.20 19.44
C THR A 82 -1.76 -20.83 18.11
N HIS A 83 -2.31 -20.45 16.95
CA HIS A 83 -2.22 -21.22 15.71
C HIS A 83 -1.79 -20.48 14.43
N GLY A 84 -1.34 -19.22 14.49
CA GLY A 84 -0.71 -18.56 13.33
C GLY A 84 -0.93 -17.05 13.26
N PRO A 85 -0.30 -16.36 12.28
CA PRO A 85 -0.41 -14.91 12.13
C PRO A 85 -1.78 -14.54 11.56
N GLU A 86 -2.78 -14.35 12.41
CA GLU A 86 -4.03 -13.66 12.03
C GLU A 86 -3.77 -12.15 11.91
N PRO A 87 -4.47 -11.46 10.99
CA PRO A 87 -4.21 -10.06 10.75
C PRO A 87 -4.62 -9.19 11.94
N ALA A 88 -3.73 -8.28 12.34
CA ALA A 88 -4.02 -7.32 13.40
C ALA A 88 -4.92 -6.20 12.86
N PHE A 89 -5.88 -5.72 13.67
CA PHE A 89 -6.80 -4.67 13.26
C PHE A 89 -6.42 -3.33 13.88
N ILE A 90 -6.38 -2.27 13.08
CA ILE A 90 -6.17 -0.89 13.59
C ILE A 90 -7.50 -0.15 13.65
N HIS A 91 -7.74 0.47 14.81
CA HIS A 91 -8.93 1.26 15.09
C HIS A 91 -8.54 2.68 15.54
N LEU A 92 -9.50 3.60 15.49
CA LEU A 92 -9.39 4.89 16.20
C LEU A 92 -9.61 4.65 17.71
N ALA A 93 -9.06 5.52 18.56
CA ALA A 93 -9.16 5.40 20.02
C ALA A 93 -10.59 5.48 20.54
N ASP A 94 -11.50 6.07 19.76
CA ASP A 94 -12.93 6.19 20.07
C ASP A 94 -13.77 5.06 19.46
N CYS A 95 -13.15 4.03 18.86
CA CYS A 95 -13.85 2.94 18.19
C CYS A 95 -14.48 1.97 19.22
N THR A 96 -15.81 1.95 19.30
CA THR A 96 -16.58 1.10 20.22
C THR A 96 -16.58 -0.39 19.85
N MET A 97 -16.03 -0.74 18.69
CA MET A 97 -15.97 -2.11 18.14
C MET A 97 -14.67 -2.84 18.47
N PHE A 98 -13.84 -2.25 19.34
CA PHE A 98 -12.59 -2.85 19.76
C PHE A 98 -12.82 -4.02 20.74
N GLU A 99 -12.30 -5.21 20.44
CA GLU A 99 -12.33 -6.35 21.37
C GLU A 99 -10.91 -6.69 21.87
N GLY A 100 -10.65 -6.53 23.17
CA GLY A 100 -9.38 -6.95 23.79
C GLY A 100 -8.74 -5.87 24.67
N THR A 101 -7.41 -5.84 24.74
CA THR A 101 -6.63 -4.85 25.48
C THR A 101 -6.14 -3.75 24.53
N PRO A 102 -6.56 -2.48 24.69
CA PRO A 102 -6.21 -1.42 23.75
C PRO A 102 -4.72 -1.10 23.83
N HIS A 103 -4.01 -1.24 22.71
CA HIS A 103 -2.62 -0.82 22.59
C HIS A 103 -2.56 0.51 21.83
N PRO A 104 -2.31 1.65 22.50
CA PRO A 104 -2.30 2.95 21.84
C PRO A 104 -1.05 3.07 20.96
N ILE A 105 -1.27 3.34 19.68
CA ILE A 105 -0.21 3.57 18.69
C ILE A 105 -0.32 4.99 18.12
N ARG A 106 0.81 5.52 17.65
CA ARG A 106 0.86 6.86 17.07
C ARG A 106 0.47 6.82 15.58
N ALA A 107 0.01 7.94 15.03
CA ALA A 107 -0.34 8.04 13.60
C ALA A 107 0.77 7.55 12.64
N ASP A 108 2.05 7.80 12.98
CA ASP A 108 3.19 7.30 12.20
C ASP A 108 3.31 5.77 12.19
N GLU A 109 2.95 5.16 13.31
CA GLU A 109 2.98 3.71 13.52
C GLU A 109 1.80 3.03 12.81
N VAL A 110 0.64 3.69 12.76
CA VAL A 110 -0.51 3.25 11.94
C VAL A 110 -0.13 3.21 10.46
N ARG A 111 0.53 4.27 9.96
CA ARG A 111 0.98 4.32 8.57
C ARG A 111 1.96 3.20 8.22
N ALA A 112 2.91 2.94 9.10
CA ALA A 112 3.86 1.83 8.91
C ALA A 112 3.16 0.47 8.96
N ALA A 113 2.24 0.29 9.91
CA ALA A 113 1.52 -0.96 10.11
C ALA A 113 0.58 -1.30 8.95
N LEU A 114 -0.14 -0.32 8.39
CA LEU A 114 -1.01 -0.52 7.22
C LEU A 114 -0.25 -0.80 5.91
N THR A 115 1.08 -0.66 5.91
CA THR A 115 1.92 -1.09 4.80
C THR A 115 2.17 -2.61 4.82
N ASP A 116 1.93 -3.27 5.96
CA ASP A 116 2.08 -4.71 6.13
C ASP A 116 0.79 -5.44 5.71
N PRO A 117 0.82 -6.42 4.78
CA PRO A 117 -0.36 -7.17 4.35
C PRO A 117 -0.98 -8.03 5.47
N THR A 118 -0.29 -8.17 6.61
CA THR A 118 -0.80 -8.85 7.80
C THR A 118 -1.57 -7.93 8.73
N ILE A 119 -1.80 -6.66 8.36
CA ILE A 119 -2.50 -5.69 9.20
C ILE A 119 -3.60 -5.01 8.39
N THR A 120 -4.82 -5.06 8.92
CA THR A 120 -6.01 -4.55 8.23
C THR A 120 -6.60 -3.40 9.03
N ALA A 121 -7.06 -2.37 8.34
CA ALA A 121 -7.81 -1.30 8.99
C ALA A 121 -9.21 -1.74 9.35
N CYS A 122 -9.72 -1.23 10.47
CA CYS A 122 -11.14 -1.34 10.76
C CYS A 122 -11.95 -0.65 9.67
N THR A 123 -12.81 -1.42 8.98
CA THR A 123 -13.70 -0.92 7.92
C THR A 123 -14.71 0.11 8.44
N PHE A 124 -15.00 0.08 9.74
CA PHE A 124 -15.95 0.99 10.37
C PHE A 124 -15.31 2.33 10.77
N CYS A 125 -14.08 2.27 11.27
CA CYS A 125 -13.35 3.42 11.77
C CYS A 125 -12.43 4.05 10.69
N ARG A 126 -12.30 3.42 9.50
CA ARG A 126 -11.45 3.77 8.33
C ARG A 126 -10.27 4.71 8.69
N PRO A 127 -9.35 4.28 9.57
CA PRO A 127 -8.18 5.11 9.92
C PRO A 127 -7.31 5.44 8.69
N ASP A 128 -7.39 4.61 7.65
CA ASP A 128 -6.67 4.79 6.38
C ASP A 128 -7.09 6.06 5.63
N THR A 129 -8.39 6.40 5.69
CA THR A 129 -8.95 7.58 5.02
C THR A 129 -8.52 8.86 5.75
N GLU A 130 -8.47 8.86 7.08
CA GLU A 130 -7.97 10.00 7.86
C GLU A 130 -6.46 10.22 7.69
N LEU A 131 -5.70 9.15 7.47
CA LEU A 131 -4.26 9.20 7.28
C LEU A 131 -3.83 9.40 5.81
N GLY A 132 -4.78 9.49 4.88
CA GLY A 132 -4.53 9.73 3.46
C GLY A 132 -3.80 8.57 2.76
N ILE A 133 -3.98 7.34 3.24
CA ILE A 133 -3.34 6.12 2.72
C ILE A 133 -4.29 5.34 1.79
N ASP A 134 -5.45 5.91 1.45
CA ASP A 134 -6.33 5.39 0.39
C ASP A 134 -5.59 5.58 -0.95
N LEU A 135 -4.68 4.64 -1.24
CA LEU A 135 -4.09 4.44 -2.56
C LEU A 135 -5.21 3.90 -3.45
N ALA A 136 -6.00 4.83 -3.99
CA ALA A 136 -6.78 4.59 -5.20
C ALA A 136 -5.84 4.38 -6.41
#